data_AF-A0A059CXH3-F1
#
_entry.id   AF-A0A059CXH3-F1
#
_cell.length_a   1.000
_cell.length_b   1.000
_cell.length_c   1.000
_cell.angle_alpha   90.00
_cell.angle_beta   90.00
_cell.angle_gamma   90.00
#
_symmetry.space_group_name_H-M   'P 1'
#
loop_
_entity.id
_entity.type
_entity.pdbx_description
1 polymer ?
#
loop_
_entity_poly.entity_id
_entity_poly.type
_entity_poly.pdbx_seq_one_letter_code
_entity_poly.pdbx_strand_id
1 'polypeptide(L)'
;MELAQMVVCKEADAQLIVPIFYDIDPADLKYQRGCVEESFSKHERRRIDRKVIYKWKQALGKITEMMGYDLRKTNEGHDVTDGLVGMEPHVREVMKKLGVIYVNEQATGVHDKDVRILGIWGMPEIGKTTLAKVVYNKIHRLFERCSFLSNIREN
;
A
#
# COMPACT_ATOMS: atom_id res chain seq x y z
N MET A 1 19.09 8.53 -7.88
CA MET A 1 19.47 8.23 -9.29
C MET A 1 18.28 7.69 -10.06
N GLU A 2 17.63 6.65 -9.54
CA GLU A 2 16.53 5.94 -10.21
C GLU A 2 15.32 6.83 -10.57
N LEU A 3 14.76 7.58 -9.62
CA LEU A 3 13.57 8.41 -9.89
C LEU A 3 13.78 9.45 -11.01
N ALA A 4 14.93 10.13 -11.00
CA ALA A 4 15.25 11.12 -12.03
C ALA A 4 15.42 10.47 -13.41
N GLN A 5 15.95 9.23 -13.46
CA GLN A 5 16.03 8.46 -14.71
C GLN A 5 14.65 8.00 -15.16
N MET A 6 13.79 7.51 -14.26
CA MET A 6 12.42 7.11 -14.61
C MET A 6 11.65 8.26 -15.27
N VAL A 7 11.75 9.48 -14.70
CA VAL A 7 11.12 10.68 -15.27
C VAL A 7 11.66 10.98 -16.68
N VAL A 8 12.96 10.84 -16.90
CA VAL A 8 13.57 11.01 -18.24
C VAL A 8 13.05 9.94 -19.21
N CYS A 9 12.99 8.67 -18.80
CA CYS A 9 12.48 7.59 -19.65
C CYS A 9 10.99 7.77 -20.00
N LYS A 10 10.18 8.27 -19.06
CA LYS A 10 8.78 8.63 -19.32
C LYS A 10 8.64 9.69 -20.41
N GLU A 11 9.49 10.70 -20.39
CA GLU A 11 9.47 11.80 -21.37
C GLU A 11 10.02 11.39 -22.73
N ALA A 12 10.95 10.43 -22.78
CA ALA A 12 11.55 9.94 -24.02
C ALA A 12 10.70 8.85 -24.71
N ASP A 13 10.17 7.88 -23.95
CA ASP A 13 9.62 6.62 -24.48
C ASP A 13 8.15 6.38 -24.09
N ALA A 14 7.41 7.41 -23.67
CA ALA A 14 6.01 7.34 -23.24
C ALA A 14 5.72 6.29 -22.13
N GLN A 15 6.71 5.96 -21.30
CA GLN A 15 6.54 5.03 -20.19
C GLN A 15 5.56 5.57 -19.14
N LEU A 16 4.67 4.70 -18.66
CA LEU A 16 3.74 5.06 -17.60
C LEU A 16 4.46 5.06 -16.25
N ILE A 17 4.30 6.16 -15.50
CA ILE A 17 4.65 6.22 -14.08
C ILE A 17 3.37 6.48 -13.30
N VAL A 18 3.11 5.62 -12.31
CA VAL A 18 2.02 5.76 -11.34
C VAL A 18 2.66 5.95 -9.96
N PRO A 19 2.68 7.17 -9.39
CA PRO A 19 3.22 7.41 -8.07
C PRO A 19 2.37 6.76 -6.97
N ILE A 20 3.03 6.17 -5.97
CA ILE A 20 2.42 5.70 -4.72
C ILE A 20 3.11 6.45 -3.58
N PHE A 21 2.38 7.37 -2.94
CA PHE A 21 2.88 8.13 -1.79
C PHE A 21 2.52 7.38 -0.51
N TYR A 22 3.53 6.76 0.08
CA TYR A 22 3.41 6.01 1.33
C TYR A 22 3.98 6.83 2.49
N ASP A 23 3.14 7.15 3.47
CA ASP A 23 3.52 7.84 4.71
C ASP A 23 4.29 9.16 4.51
N ILE A 24 4.11 9.81 3.36
CA ILE A 24 4.71 11.10 3.02
C ILE A 24 3.71 12.04 2.36
N ASP A 25 3.77 13.33 2.69
CA ASP A 25 2.96 14.34 2.01
C ASP A 25 3.44 14.63 0.59
N PRO A 26 2.58 14.42 -0.44
CA PRO A 26 2.89 14.91 -1.77
C PRO A 26 3.20 16.42 -1.78
N ALA A 27 2.59 17.21 -0.88
CA ALA A 27 2.90 18.62 -0.74
C ALA A 27 4.33 18.86 -0.22
N ASP A 28 4.81 18.06 0.74
CA ASP A 28 6.18 18.16 1.25
C ASP A 28 7.21 17.78 0.17
N LEU A 29 6.87 16.82 -0.69
CA LEU A 29 7.68 16.48 -1.86
C LEU A 29 7.66 17.58 -2.92
N LYS A 30 6.48 18.16 -3.20
CA LYS A 30 6.28 19.19 -4.22
C LYS A 30 7.03 20.46 -3.88
N TYR A 31 6.86 20.93 -2.64
CA TYR A 31 7.47 22.16 -2.15
C TYR A 31 8.84 21.95 -1.51
N GLN A 32 9.30 20.69 -1.42
CA GLN A 32 10.59 20.29 -0.86
C GLN A 32 10.79 20.83 0.57
N ARG A 33 9.81 20.58 1.43
CA ARG A 33 9.76 21.06 2.82
C ARG A 33 9.91 19.91 3.82
N GLY A 34 10.11 20.26 5.09
CA GLY A 34 10.16 19.28 6.18
C GLY A 34 11.30 18.28 6.02
N CYS A 35 11.00 16.99 6.13
CA CYS A 35 12.02 15.94 6.05
C CYS A 35 12.72 15.87 4.67
N VAL A 36 12.06 16.31 3.60
CA VAL A 36 12.62 16.36 2.24
C VAL A 36 13.70 17.43 2.17
N GLU A 37 13.45 18.60 2.76
CA GLU A 37 14.40 19.70 2.84
C GLU A 37 15.66 19.27 3.61
N GLU A 38 15.48 18.69 4.79
CA GLU A 38 16.59 18.21 5.62
C GLU A 38 17.46 17.16 4.91
N SER A 39 16.82 16.28 4.14
CA SER A 39 17.53 15.27 3.34
C SER A 39 18.41 15.92 2.28
N PHE A 40 17.89 16.92 1.54
CA PHE A 40 18.70 17.68 0.58
C PHE A 40 19.85 18.43 1.25
N SER A 41 19.62 19.10 2.38
CA SER A 41 20.70 19.77 3.12
C SER A 41 21.79 18.80 3.59
N LYS A 42 21.45 17.55 3.94
CA LYS A 42 22.43 16.51 4.26
C LYS A 42 23.25 16.11 3.02
N HIS A 43 22.64 16.00 1.86
CA HIS A 43 23.34 15.69 0.60
C HIS A 43 24.26 16.83 0.16
N GLU A 44 23.87 18.09 0.34
CA GLU A 44 24.72 19.25 0.08
C GLU A 44 25.96 19.27 0.99
N ARG A 45 25.79 18.98 2.29
CA ARG A 45 26.91 18.83 3.23
C ARG A 45 27.86 17.70 2.87
N ARG A 46 27.34 16.62 2.26
CA ARG A 46 28.13 15.50 1.71
C ARG A 46 28.80 15.83 0.37
N ARG A 47 28.70 17.08 -0.11
CA ARG A 47 29.29 17.56 -1.37
C ARG A 47 28.82 16.78 -2.60
N ILE A 48 27.59 16.27 -2.58
CA ILE A 48 26.96 15.75 -3.80
C ILE A 48 26.81 16.90 -4.81
N ASP A 49 27.06 16.61 -6.08
CA ASP A 49 26.99 17.60 -7.16
C ASP A 49 25.63 18.32 -7.14
N ARG A 50 25.67 19.65 -7.12
CA ARG A 50 24.48 20.51 -7.15
C ARG A 50 23.59 20.23 -8.36
N LYS A 51 24.16 19.87 -9.52
CA LYS A 51 23.39 19.50 -10.71
C LYS A 51 22.60 18.21 -10.48
N VAL A 52 23.17 17.25 -9.74
CA VAL A 52 22.49 16.00 -9.39
C VAL A 52 21.34 16.27 -8.42
N ILE A 53 21.59 17.08 -7.38
CA ILE A 53 20.55 17.50 -6.43
C ILE A 53 19.41 18.23 -7.16
N TYR A 54 19.75 19.15 -8.07
CA TYR A 54 18.78 19.88 -8.87
C TYR A 54 17.89 18.95 -9.71
N LYS A 55 18.48 17.94 -10.37
CA LYS A 55 17.72 16.94 -11.12
C LYS A 55 16.75 16.14 -10.22
N TRP A 56 17.17 15.79 -9.00
CA TRP A 56 16.29 15.07 -8.07
C TRP A 56 15.14 15.94 -7.59
N LYS A 57 15.40 17.22 -7.28
CA LYS A 57 14.39 18.22 -6.94
C LYS A 57 13.34 18.36 -8.04
N GLN A 58 13.78 18.47 -9.29
CA GLN A 58 12.88 18.53 -10.45
C GLN A 58 12.07 17.24 -10.64
N ALA A 59 12.70 16.07 -10.50
CA ALA A 59 12.03 14.78 -10.64
C ALA A 59 10.94 14.59 -9.57
N LEU A 60 11.21 14.95 -8.31
CA LEU A 60 10.20 14.94 -7.25
C LEU A 60 9.03 15.86 -7.56
N GLY A 61 9.31 17.10 -7.99
CA GLY A 61 8.25 18.04 -8.41
C GLY A 61 7.36 17.44 -9.50
N LYS A 62 7.96 16.92 -10.58
CA LYS A 62 7.22 16.29 -11.69
C LYS A 62 6.36 15.12 -11.23
N ILE A 63 6.88 14.25 -10.37
CA ILE A 63 6.15 13.08 -9.84
C ILE A 63 4.92 13.50 -9.03
N THR A 64 5.01 14.59 -8.26
CA THR A 64 3.88 15.10 -7.46
C THR A 64 2.76 15.73 -8.29
N GLU A 65 3.01 16.03 -9.57
CA GLU A 65 2.02 16.53 -10.51
C GLU A 65 1.29 15.40 -11.28
N MET A 66 1.79 14.16 -11.18
CA MET A 66 1.19 13.01 -11.84
C MET A 66 0.02 12.46 -11.01
N MET A 67 -0.99 11.89 -11.69
CA MET A 67 -2.04 11.12 -11.02
C MET A 67 -1.43 9.90 -10.34
N GLY A 68 -1.66 9.76 -9.03
CA GLY A 68 -1.10 8.72 -8.18
C GLY A 68 -1.91 8.53 -6.90
N TYR A 69 -1.49 7.58 -6.07
CA TYR A 69 -2.20 7.18 -4.85
C TYR A 69 -1.54 7.80 -3.61
N ASP A 70 -2.29 8.58 -2.84
CA ASP A 70 -1.87 9.06 -1.51
C ASP A 70 -2.45 8.14 -0.44
N LEU A 71 -1.64 7.19 0.04
CA LEU A 71 -2.04 6.17 1.01
C LEU A 71 -2.20 6.72 2.44
N ARG A 72 -2.04 8.03 2.64
CA ARG A 72 -2.40 8.70 3.91
C ARG A 72 -3.80 9.28 3.86
N LYS A 73 -4.30 9.60 2.66
CA LYS A 73 -5.66 10.12 2.45
C LYS A 73 -6.72 9.02 2.46
N THR A 74 -6.30 7.76 2.52
CA THR A 74 -7.17 6.61 2.82
C THR A 74 -7.61 6.57 4.30
N ASN A 75 -7.62 7.73 4.99
CA ASN A 75 -8.07 7.97 6.37
C ASN A 75 -9.55 7.63 6.65
N GLU A 76 -10.26 7.06 5.68
CA GLU A 76 -11.57 6.44 5.89
C GLU A 76 -11.52 4.93 5.72
N GLY A 77 -10.57 4.23 6.34
CA GLY A 77 -10.61 2.76 6.41
C GLY A 77 -10.82 2.05 5.07
N HIS A 78 -10.42 2.69 3.96
CA HIS A 78 -10.31 2.03 2.67
C HIS A 78 -9.01 1.25 2.74
N ASP A 79 -9.24 -0.01 3.00
CA ASP A 79 -8.25 -1.04 3.16
C ASP A 79 -7.36 -1.08 1.91
N VAL A 80 -6.05 -1.23 2.11
CA VAL A 80 -5.03 -1.36 1.04
C VAL A 80 -5.13 -2.74 0.36
N THR A 81 -6.36 -3.22 0.20
CA THR A 81 -6.71 -4.54 -0.31
C THR A 81 -7.60 -4.45 -1.54
N ASP A 82 -8.21 -3.28 -1.78
CA ASP A 82 -8.79 -2.94 -3.07
C ASP A 82 -7.62 -2.63 -4.03
N GLY A 83 -7.22 -3.65 -4.80
CA GLY A 83 -6.12 -3.56 -5.79
C GLY A 83 -5.08 -4.68 -5.74
N LEU A 84 -5.24 -5.70 -4.89
CA LEU A 84 -4.34 -6.86 -4.85
C LEU A 84 -4.68 -7.88 -5.93
N VAL A 85 -4.11 -7.68 -7.12
CA VAL A 85 -4.29 -8.57 -8.27
C VAL A 85 -3.90 -10.01 -7.92
N GLY A 86 -4.84 -10.94 -8.14
CA GLY A 86 -4.60 -12.38 -8.01
C GLY A 86 -4.91 -12.95 -6.62
N MET A 87 -5.39 -12.12 -5.68
CA MET A 87 -5.82 -12.59 -4.36
C MET A 87 -7.28 -13.02 -4.32
N GLU A 88 -8.10 -12.58 -5.27
CA GLU A 88 -9.55 -12.79 -5.30
C GLU A 88 -9.96 -14.27 -5.19
N PRO A 89 -9.30 -15.24 -5.87
CA PRO A 89 -9.63 -16.66 -5.72
C PRO A 89 -9.41 -17.15 -4.28
N HIS A 90 -8.31 -16.71 -3.66
CA HIS A 90 -7.96 -17.09 -2.29
C HIS A 90 -8.90 -16.47 -1.26
N VAL A 91 -9.26 -15.19 -1.44
CA VAL A 91 -10.27 -14.51 -0.61
C VAL A 91 -11.59 -15.27 -0.67
N ARG A 92 -12.07 -15.61 -1.87
CA ARG A 92 -13.33 -16.34 -2.06
C ARG A 92 -13.31 -17.71 -1.36
N GLU A 93 -12.21 -18.44 -1.48
CA GLU A 93 -12.05 -19.74 -0.83
C GLU A 93 -12.05 -19.62 0.70
N VAL A 94 -11.34 -18.61 1.25
CA VAL A 94 -11.35 -18.34 2.69
C VAL A 94 -12.75 -17.96 3.18
N MET A 95 -13.45 -17.05 2.51
CA MET A 95 -14.82 -16.64 2.85
C MET A 95 -15.76 -17.85 2.89
N LYS A 96 -15.68 -18.73 1.88
CA LYS A 96 -16.46 -19.96 1.82
C LYS A 96 -16.19 -20.89 3.00
N LYS A 97 -14.93 -21.13 3.35
CA LYS A 97 -14.56 -21.98 4.51
C LYS A 97 -15.04 -21.37 5.84
N LEU A 98 -14.99 -20.05 5.96
CA LEU A 98 -15.52 -19.32 7.10
C LEU A 98 -17.06 -19.21 7.12
N GLY A 99 -17.75 -19.68 6.08
CA GLY A 99 -19.22 -19.62 5.99
C GLY A 99 -19.77 -18.21 5.79
N VAL A 100 -18.94 -17.30 5.30
CA VAL A 100 -19.30 -15.90 5.02
C VAL A 100 -20.12 -15.85 3.73
N ILE A 101 -21.24 -15.14 3.76
CA ILE A 101 -22.02 -14.80 2.57
C ILE A 101 -21.26 -13.69 1.84
N TYR A 102 -20.65 -14.03 0.70
CA TYR A 102 -19.80 -13.14 -0.06
C TYR A 102 -20.32 -12.99 -1.49
N VAL A 103 -20.85 -11.80 -1.82
CA VAL A 103 -21.53 -11.49 -3.10
C VAL A 103 -20.99 -10.17 -3.62
N ASN A 104 -20.70 -10.09 -4.93
CA ASN A 104 -20.16 -8.89 -5.58
C ASN A 104 -18.99 -8.26 -4.81
N GLU A 105 -18.06 -9.12 -4.36
CA GLU A 105 -16.86 -8.74 -3.62
C GLU A 105 -17.11 -8.08 -2.24
N GLN A 106 -18.32 -8.24 -1.71
CA GLN A 106 -18.73 -7.74 -0.40
C GLN A 106 -19.21 -8.87 0.49
N ALA A 107 -18.84 -8.81 1.77
CA ALA A 107 -19.32 -9.72 2.78
C ALA A 107 -20.60 -9.15 3.40
N THR A 108 -21.70 -9.91 3.35
CA THR A 108 -23.04 -9.43 3.74
C THR A 108 -23.62 -10.17 4.93
N GLY A 109 -22.98 -11.25 5.39
CA GLY A 109 -23.41 -12.01 6.56
C GLY A 109 -22.58 -13.28 6.75
N VAL A 110 -22.96 -14.08 7.75
CA VAL A 110 -22.34 -15.38 8.07
C VAL A 110 -23.47 -16.39 8.28
N HIS A 111 -23.31 -17.61 7.74
CA HIS A 111 -24.37 -18.63 7.78
C HIS A 111 -24.65 -19.19 9.19
N ASP A 112 -23.71 -19.09 10.12
CA ASP A 112 -23.80 -19.70 11.45
C ASP A 112 -22.99 -18.92 12.50
N LYS A 113 -23.30 -19.12 13.78
CA LYS A 113 -22.63 -18.51 14.95
C LYS A 113 -21.55 -19.40 15.58
N ASP A 114 -21.30 -20.58 15.01
CA ASP A 114 -20.24 -21.47 15.46
C ASP A 114 -18.84 -20.86 15.31
N VAL A 115 -17.95 -21.23 16.25
CA VAL A 115 -16.54 -20.81 16.22
C VAL A 115 -15.82 -21.56 15.10
N ARG A 116 -15.20 -20.81 14.18
CA ARG A 116 -14.42 -21.36 13.07
C ARG A 116 -12.97 -20.90 13.16
N ILE A 117 -12.06 -21.83 12.94
CA ILE A 117 -10.61 -21.58 12.88
C ILE A 117 -10.11 -22.01 11.50
N LEU A 118 -9.38 -21.14 10.83
CA LEU A 118 -8.78 -21.42 9.53
C LEU A 118 -7.28 -21.10 9.58
N GLY A 119 -6.46 -22.11 9.31
CA GLY A 119 -5.01 -21.94 9.12
C GLY A 119 -4.68 -21.60 7.67
N ILE A 120 -3.83 -20.57 7.46
CA ILE A 120 -3.25 -20.24 6.15
C ILE A 120 -1.79 -20.64 6.18
N TRP A 121 -1.43 -21.64 5.38
CA TRP A 121 -0.10 -22.23 5.30
C TRP A 121 0.53 -21.94 3.93
N GLY A 122 1.86 -22.04 3.82
CA GLY A 122 2.54 -21.98 2.52
C GLY A 122 3.95 -21.38 2.62
N MET A 123 4.61 -21.26 1.47
CA MET A 123 5.97 -20.74 1.35
C MET A 123 6.12 -19.34 2.00
N PRO A 124 7.33 -18.97 2.45
CA PRO A 124 7.63 -17.61 2.89
C PRO A 124 7.23 -16.57 1.82
N GLU A 125 6.87 -15.37 2.27
CA GLU A 125 6.60 -14.18 1.42
C GLU A 125 5.45 -14.27 0.40
N ILE A 126 4.74 -15.40 0.30
CA ILE A 126 3.60 -15.58 -0.63
C ILE A 126 2.35 -14.76 -0.27
N GLY A 127 2.43 -13.90 0.75
CA GLY A 127 1.32 -13.01 1.13
C GLY A 127 0.27 -13.64 2.06
N LYS A 128 0.60 -14.67 2.85
CA LYS A 128 -0.33 -15.30 3.81
C LYS A 128 -0.94 -14.30 4.80
N THR A 129 -0.11 -13.48 5.42
CA THR A 129 -0.54 -12.42 6.35
C THR A 129 -1.36 -11.36 5.64
N THR A 130 -1.01 -11.05 4.38
CA THR A 130 -1.78 -10.14 3.54
C THR A 130 -3.18 -10.68 3.28
N LEU A 131 -3.31 -11.95 2.89
CA LEU A 131 -4.61 -12.59 2.69
C LEU A 131 -5.46 -12.58 3.98
N ALA A 132 -4.86 -12.88 5.14
CA ALA A 132 -5.56 -12.82 6.42
C ALA A 132 -6.08 -11.41 6.72
N LYS A 133 -5.27 -10.38 6.44
CA LYS A 133 -5.64 -8.97 6.61
C LYS A 133 -6.79 -8.56 5.67
N VAL A 134 -6.72 -8.93 4.39
CA VAL A 134 -7.78 -8.70 3.39
C VAL A 134 -9.11 -9.28 3.84
N VAL A 135 -9.10 -10.55 4.27
CA VAL A 135 -10.30 -11.22 4.74
C VAL A 135 -10.85 -10.53 5.99
N TYR A 136 -9.99 -10.25 6.98
CA TYR A 136 -10.39 -9.55 8.20
C TYR A 136 -11.10 -8.24 7.90
N ASN A 137 -10.50 -7.39 7.08
CA ASN A 137 -11.07 -6.08 6.78
C ASN A 137 -12.39 -6.17 6.00
N LYS A 138 -12.57 -7.20 5.18
CA LYS A 138 -13.85 -7.43 4.49
C LYS A 138 -14.96 -7.93 5.41
N ILE A 139 -14.66 -8.62 6.52
CA ILE A 139 -15.69 -9.23 7.39
C ILE A 139 -15.85 -8.58 8.77
N HIS A 140 -14.89 -7.78 9.26
CA HIS A 140 -14.89 -7.30 10.65
C HIS A 140 -16.17 -6.55 11.03
N ARG A 141 -16.78 -5.82 10.08
CA ARG A 141 -18.04 -5.08 10.28
C ARG A 141 -19.27 -5.97 10.50
N LEU A 142 -19.16 -7.27 10.21
CA LEU A 142 -20.23 -8.25 10.46
C LEU A 142 -20.29 -8.68 11.93
N PHE A 143 -19.30 -8.30 12.75
CA PHE A 143 -19.18 -8.70 14.14
C PHE A 143 -19.23 -7.50 15.08
N GLU A 144 -19.85 -7.68 16.25
CA GLU A 144 -19.90 -6.64 17.30
C GLU A 144 -18.50 -6.33 17.86
N ARG A 145 -17.63 -7.35 17.90
CA ARG A 145 -16.26 -7.24 18.38
C ARG A 145 -15.32 -7.94 17.42
N CYS A 146 -14.23 -7.26 17.08
CA CYS A 146 -13.23 -7.77 16.15
C CYS A 146 -11.84 -7.28 16.57
N SER A 147 -10.82 -8.09 16.31
CA SER A 147 -9.42 -7.68 16.46
C SER A 147 -8.57 -8.35 15.38
N PHE A 148 -7.53 -7.64 14.94
CA PHE A 148 -6.49 -8.18 14.07
C PHE A 148 -5.16 -8.18 14.83
N LEU A 149 -4.60 -9.37 15.04
CA LEU A 149 -3.32 -9.53 15.73
C LEU A 149 -2.21 -9.69 14.69
N SER A 150 -1.46 -8.61 14.46
CA SER A 150 -0.28 -8.61 13.59
C SER A 150 0.99 -9.00 14.36
N ASN A 151 1.96 -9.60 13.67
CA ASN A 151 3.32 -9.83 14.18
C ASN A 151 3.40 -10.71 15.44
N ILE A 152 2.61 -11.78 15.48
CA ILE A 152 2.74 -12.82 16.51
C ILE A 152 4.07 -13.54 16.25
N ARG A 153 5.08 -13.28 17.08
CA ARG A 153 6.34 -14.03 17.08
C ARG A 153 6.16 -15.26 17.96
N GLU A 154 6.68 -16.39 17.53
CA GLU A 154 6.87 -17.55 18.42
C GLU A 154 8.00 -17.21 19.40
N ASN A 155 7.75 -17.38 20.70
CA ASN A 155 8.77 -17.30 21.74
C ASN A 155 9.64 -18.56 21.74
#